data_AF-A0A350PIG8-F1
#
_entry.id   AF-A0A350PIG8-F1
#
_cell.length_a   1.000
_cell.length_b   1.000
_cell.length_c   1.000
_cell.angle_alpha   90.00
_cell.angle_beta   90.00
_cell.angle_gamma   90.00
#
_symmetry.space_group_name_H-M   'P 1'
#
loop_
_entity.id
_entity.type
_entity.pdbx_description
1 polymer ?
#
loop_
_entity_poly.entity_id
_entity_poly.type
_entity_poly.pdbx_seq_one_letter_code
_entity_poly.pdbx_strand_id
1 'polypeptide(L)'
;MATLICKDRVTMSDLSQMKTPPATATHFPIPHHEALGEVIDQMSSMNFEVKGEPEIGISHEGNRCYWLMEVANDTLAKDWGTIIGGRNSHDKSFSFRILGGFSVFICENTQATGEVSVTLKHTKNIVGNLKPRVTKALEAITHQNLVQTERIEAYKSA
;
A
#
# COMPACT_ATOMS: atom_id res chain seq x y z
N MET A 1 2.46 0.41 -14.57
CA MET A 1 2.05 1.83 -14.57
C MET A 1 1.55 2.19 -13.17
N ALA A 2 2.06 3.28 -12.60
CA ALA A 2 1.70 3.75 -11.28
C ALA A 2 0.91 5.05 -11.41
N THR A 3 -0.30 5.10 -10.85
CA THR A 3 -1.12 6.32 -10.90
C THR A 3 -1.82 6.59 -9.57
N LEU A 4 -1.40 7.65 -8.89
CA LEU A 4 -2.11 8.23 -7.77
C LEU A 4 -2.78 9.55 -8.18
N ILE A 5 -4.11 9.58 -8.23
CA ILE A 5 -4.89 10.80 -8.48
C ILE A 5 -5.42 11.33 -7.15
N CYS A 6 -4.73 12.33 -6.61
CA CYS A 6 -5.12 13.03 -5.40
C CYS A 6 -4.70 14.49 -5.50
N LYS A 7 -5.57 15.40 -5.06
CA LYS A 7 -5.31 16.84 -5.11
C LYS A 7 -4.25 17.25 -4.09
N ASP A 8 -4.42 16.80 -2.84
CA ASP A 8 -3.57 17.21 -1.74
C ASP A 8 -2.49 16.14 -1.51
N ARG A 9 -1.23 16.53 -1.74
CA ARG A 9 -0.05 15.66 -1.57
C ARG A 9 0.76 16.08 -0.36
N VAL A 10 1.30 15.09 0.34
CA VAL A 10 2.02 15.29 1.60
C VAL A 10 3.23 14.37 1.68
N THR A 11 4.11 14.64 2.64
CA THR A 11 5.27 13.78 2.93
C THR A 11 4.98 12.85 4.10
N MET A 12 5.88 11.88 4.32
CA MET A 12 5.82 11.04 5.52
C MET A 12 5.95 11.85 6.81
N SER A 13 6.75 12.94 6.78
CA SER A 13 6.88 13.87 7.90
C SER A 13 5.55 14.55 8.21
N ASP A 14 4.81 15.01 7.19
CA ASP A 14 3.50 15.63 7.38
C ASP A 14 2.49 14.64 7.98
N LEU A 15 2.47 13.38 7.53
CA LEU A 15 1.60 12.34 8.09
C LEU A 15 1.88 12.09 9.58
N SER A 16 3.12 12.24 10.03
CA SER A 16 3.48 12.07 11.45
C SER A 16 2.87 13.16 12.35
N GLN A 17 2.58 14.33 11.79
CA GLN A 17 2.01 15.48 12.50
C GLN A 17 0.48 15.50 12.45
N MET A 18 -0.14 14.66 11.63
CA MET A 18 -1.59 14.59 11.51
C MET A 18 -2.23 13.92 12.72
N LYS A 19 -3.36 14.46 13.16
CA LYS A 19 -4.11 13.92 14.29
C LYS A 19 -4.88 12.68 13.86
N THR A 20 -4.76 11.62 14.66
CA THR A 20 -5.63 10.45 14.54
C THR A 20 -6.81 10.62 15.52
N PRO A 21 -8.07 10.50 15.07
CA PRO A 21 -9.21 10.62 15.96
C PRO A 21 -9.25 9.46 16.97
N PRO A 22 -9.88 9.65 18.14
CA PRO A 22 -10.01 8.59 19.13
C PRO A 22 -10.86 7.42 18.61
N ALA A 23 -10.60 6.23 19.12
CA ALA A 23 -11.40 5.05 18.82
C ALA A 23 -12.86 5.22 19.29
N THR A 24 -13.78 4.65 18.53
CA THR A 24 -15.20 4.51 18.89
C THR A 24 -15.49 3.05 19.28
N ALA A 25 -16.70 2.75 19.76
CA ALA A 25 -17.08 1.40 20.19
C ALA A 25 -16.82 0.31 19.12
N THR A 26 -16.91 0.64 17.84
CA THR A 26 -16.81 -0.31 16.72
C THR A 26 -15.71 0.01 15.72
N HIS A 27 -14.97 1.10 15.89
CA HIS A 27 -13.95 1.55 14.94
C HIS A 27 -12.71 2.05 15.66
N PHE A 28 -11.57 1.49 15.29
CA PHE A 28 -10.27 1.75 15.89
C PHE A 28 -9.32 2.21 14.79
N PRO A 29 -9.19 3.54 14.57
CA PRO A 29 -8.31 4.08 13.52
C PRO A 29 -6.84 3.80 13.86
N ILE A 30 -6.02 3.60 12.82
CA ILE A 30 -4.55 3.55 12.94
C ILE A 30 -3.98 4.83 12.32
N PRO A 31 -3.02 5.50 12.96
CA PRO A 31 -2.32 6.64 12.37
C PRO A 31 -1.78 6.34 10.97
N HIS A 32 -1.92 7.29 10.04
CA HIS A 32 -1.54 7.05 8.65
C HIS A 32 -0.04 6.76 8.50
N HIS A 33 0.82 7.45 9.27
CA HIS A 33 2.25 7.20 9.27
C HIS A 33 2.63 5.83 9.85
N GLU A 34 1.94 5.33 10.89
CA GLU A 34 2.18 3.97 11.41
C GLU A 34 1.78 2.91 10.38
N ALA A 35 0.64 3.11 9.70
CA ALA A 35 0.15 2.18 8.70
C ALA A 35 1.07 2.07 7.47
N LEU A 36 1.58 3.21 6.98
CA LEU A 36 2.54 3.25 5.87
C LEU A 36 3.93 2.80 6.32
N GLY A 37 4.38 3.20 7.51
CA GLY A 37 5.66 2.81 8.09
C GLY A 37 5.78 1.29 8.21
N GLU A 38 4.76 0.61 8.75
CA GLU A 38 4.76 -0.86 8.84
C GLU A 38 4.86 -1.54 7.47
N VAL A 39 4.28 -0.94 6.41
CA VAL A 39 4.41 -1.46 5.04
C VAL A 39 5.86 -1.33 4.56
N ILE A 40 6.48 -0.16 4.74
CA ILE A 40 7.87 0.11 4.33
C ILE A 40 8.86 -0.76 5.11
N ASP A 41 8.67 -0.89 6.42
CA ASP A 41 9.52 -1.70 7.29
C ASP A 41 9.49 -3.17 6.87
N GLN A 42 8.29 -3.70 6.58
CA GLN A 42 8.17 -5.08 6.12
C GLN A 42 8.70 -5.30 4.72
N MET A 43 8.49 -4.35 3.81
CA MET A 43 9.09 -4.39 2.50
C MET A 43 10.62 -4.52 2.60
N SER A 44 11.23 -3.69 3.44
CA SER A 44 12.67 -3.74 3.71
C SER A 44 13.09 -5.11 4.27
N SER A 45 12.29 -5.69 5.19
CA SER A 45 12.54 -7.03 5.75
C SER A 45 12.41 -8.18 4.74
N MET A 46 11.69 -7.96 3.63
CA MET A 46 11.45 -8.92 2.56
C MET A 46 12.28 -8.62 1.29
N ASN A 47 13.34 -7.80 1.41
CA ASN A 47 14.23 -7.40 0.32
C ASN A 47 13.51 -6.69 -0.86
N PHE A 48 12.44 -5.95 -0.55
CA PHE A 48 11.91 -4.96 -1.48
C PHE A 48 12.65 -3.64 -1.28
N GLU A 49 13.20 -3.09 -2.36
CA GLU A 49 13.80 -1.77 -2.38
C GLU A 49 12.81 -0.75 -2.93
N VAL A 50 12.48 0.27 -2.14
CA VAL A 50 11.63 1.37 -2.61
C VAL A 50 12.43 2.24 -3.58
N LYS A 51 11.89 2.46 -4.78
CA LYS A 51 12.47 3.39 -5.75
C LYS A 51 12.04 4.81 -5.43
N GLY A 52 12.90 5.56 -4.76
CA GLY A 52 12.65 6.96 -4.40
C GLY A 52 11.68 7.11 -3.22
N GLU A 53 11.03 8.25 -3.13
CA GLU A 53 10.09 8.56 -2.06
C GLU A 53 8.67 8.06 -2.40
N PRO A 54 7.88 7.59 -1.41
CA PRO A 54 6.48 7.25 -1.61
C PRO A 54 5.66 8.46 -2.10
N GLU A 55 4.82 8.26 -3.11
CA GLU A 55 3.76 9.22 -3.42
C GLU A 55 2.65 9.09 -2.38
N ILE A 56 2.37 10.16 -1.65
CA ILE A 56 1.35 10.17 -0.60
C ILE A 56 0.32 11.27 -0.89
N GLY A 57 -0.95 10.89 -0.88
CA GLY A 57 -2.09 11.77 -1.02
C GLY A 57 -3.01 11.69 0.18
N ILE A 58 -3.67 12.79 0.50
CA ILE A 58 -4.71 12.86 1.53
C ILE A 58 -5.99 13.49 0.99
N SER A 59 -7.12 13.16 1.60
CA SER A 59 -8.37 13.85 1.34
C SER A 59 -9.21 13.96 2.61
N HIS A 60 -10.30 14.74 2.55
CA HIS A 60 -11.25 14.91 3.65
C HIS A 60 -10.55 15.36 4.94
N GLU A 61 -9.77 16.44 4.85
CA GLU A 61 -9.05 17.05 5.98
C GLU A 61 -8.06 16.07 6.66
N GLY A 62 -7.45 15.18 5.88
CA GLY A 62 -6.47 14.22 6.36
C GLY A 62 -7.05 12.96 6.97
N ASN A 63 -8.37 12.76 6.93
CA ASN A 63 -9.00 11.53 7.44
C ASN A 63 -8.82 10.33 6.51
N ARG A 64 -8.40 10.54 5.27
CA ARG A 64 -8.17 9.51 4.26
C ARG A 64 -6.80 9.72 3.68
N CYS A 65 -6.00 8.65 3.69
CA CYS A 65 -4.67 8.63 3.14
C CYS A 65 -4.55 7.54 2.08
N TYR A 66 -3.81 7.86 1.03
CA TYR A 66 -3.50 7.01 -0.10
C TYR A 66 -2.00 7.08 -0.33
N TRP A 67 -1.37 5.97 -0.68
CA TRP A 67 0.04 5.97 -1.02
C TRP A 67 0.34 4.98 -2.13
N LEU A 68 1.43 5.25 -2.83
CA LEU A 68 1.88 4.46 -3.95
C LEU A 68 3.41 4.56 -4.06
N MET A 69 4.06 3.44 -4.29
CA MET A 69 5.51 3.33 -4.39
C MET A 69 5.89 2.29 -5.44
N GLU A 70 6.86 2.63 -6.27
CA GLU A 70 7.52 1.66 -7.12
C GLU A 70 8.59 0.94 -6.32
N VAL A 71 8.70 -0.37 -6.52
CA VAL A 71 9.63 -1.21 -5.78
C VAL A 71 10.41 -2.09 -6.74
N ALA A 72 11.68 -2.27 -6.45
CA ALA A 72 12.51 -3.33 -6.99
C ALA A 72 12.58 -4.49 -5.99
N ASN A 73 12.79 -5.70 -6.49
CA ASN A 73 13.18 -6.82 -5.66
C ASN A 73 14.30 -7.54 -6.40
N ASP A 74 15.47 -7.65 -5.78
CA ASP A 74 16.67 -8.22 -6.41
C ASP A 74 16.52 -9.67 -6.87
N THR A 75 15.52 -10.38 -6.33
CA THR A 75 15.23 -11.77 -6.72
C THR A 75 14.23 -11.90 -7.88
N LEU A 76 13.60 -10.80 -8.31
CA LEU A 76 12.57 -10.80 -9.36
C LEU A 76 13.04 -9.96 -10.56
N ALA A 77 12.66 -10.37 -11.77
CA ALA A 77 13.32 -10.01 -13.02
C ALA A 77 13.58 -8.49 -13.19
N LYS A 78 14.84 -8.16 -13.49
CA LYS A 78 15.42 -6.81 -13.62
C LYS A 78 14.75 -5.90 -14.66
N ASP A 79 13.88 -6.45 -15.51
CA ASP A 79 13.33 -5.75 -16.68
C ASP A 79 12.02 -5.02 -16.40
N TRP A 80 11.41 -5.21 -15.22
CA TRP A 80 10.14 -4.57 -14.87
C TRP A 80 10.04 -4.24 -13.37
N GLY A 81 9.24 -3.23 -13.04
CA GLY A 81 9.02 -2.78 -11.66
C GLY A 81 7.68 -3.28 -11.11
N THR A 82 7.64 -3.56 -9.81
CA THR A 82 6.38 -3.81 -9.10
C THR A 82 5.92 -2.52 -8.45
N ILE A 83 4.62 -2.28 -8.45
CA ILE A 83 4.03 -1.16 -7.74
C ILE A 83 3.33 -1.70 -6.50
N ILE A 84 3.56 -1.07 -5.36
CA ILE A 84 2.84 -1.32 -4.12
C ILE A 84 2.13 -0.04 -3.74
N GLY A 85 0.86 -0.14 -3.38
CA GLY A 85 0.07 1.00 -2.95
C GLY A 85 -0.91 0.62 -1.88
N GLY A 86 -1.56 1.61 -1.30
CA GLY A 86 -2.54 1.36 -0.27
C GLY A 86 -3.35 2.57 0.09
N ARG A 87 -4.27 2.33 1.01
CA ARG A 87 -5.14 3.36 1.56
C ARG A 87 -5.50 3.05 3.00
N ASN A 88 -5.67 4.10 3.79
CA ASN A 88 -6.10 4.04 5.18
C ASN A 88 -7.15 5.14 5.42
N SER A 89 -8.18 4.86 6.22
CA SER A 89 -9.19 5.86 6.60
C SER A 89 -9.38 5.89 8.11
N HIS A 90 -9.73 7.07 8.62
CA HIS A 90 -10.12 7.31 10.00
C HIS A 90 -11.63 7.58 10.16
N ASP A 91 -12.32 7.86 9.06
CA ASP A 91 -13.74 8.28 9.02
C ASP A 91 -14.71 7.12 8.69
N LYS A 92 -14.26 5.87 8.81
CA LYS A 92 -15.04 4.65 8.49
C LYS A 92 -15.45 4.52 7.03
N SER A 93 -14.94 5.36 6.12
CA SER A 93 -15.28 5.29 4.69
C SER A 93 -14.78 4.02 4.02
N PHE A 94 -13.64 3.49 4.45
CA PHE A 94 -13.09 2.22 3.96
C PHE A 94 -12.10 1.59 4.94
N SER A 95 -11.98 0.26 4.87
CA SER A 95 -10.94 -0.48 5.58
C SER A 95 -9.55 -0.16 5.03
N PHE A 96 -8.52 -0.33 5.86
CA PHE A 96 -7.14 -0.36 5.37
C PHE A 96 -7.00 -1.39 4.25
N ARG A 97 -6.27 -1.03 3.19
CA ARG A 97 -6.07 -1.91 2.03
C ARG A 97 -4.66 -1.72 1.48
N ILE A 98 -3.98 -2.83 1.20
CA ILE A 98 -2.72 -2.89 0.46
C ILE A 98 -3.00 -3.54 -0.89
N LEU A 99 -2.36 -2.99 -1.91
CA LEU A 99 -2.47 -3.38 -3.30
C LEU A 99 -1.07 -3.58 -3.86
N GLY A 100 -0.93 -4.47 -4.83
CA GLY A 100 0.29 -4.52 -5.60
C GLY A 100 0.20 -5.30 -6.90
N GLY A 101 1.17 -5.07 -7.77
CA GLY A 101 1.36 -5.76 -9.04
C GLY A 101 1.98 -4.86 -10.10
N PHE A 102 1.78 -5.17 -11.38
CA PHE A 102 2.43 -4.46 -12.49
C PHE A 102 1.82 -3.08 -12.75
N SER A 103 0.53 -2.94 -12.48
CA SER A 103 -0.18 -1.67 -12.61
C SER A 103 -1.10 -1.45 -11.43
N VAL A 104 -0.83 -0.39 -10.66
CA VAL A 104 -1.68 0.02 -9.54
C VAL A 104 -2.22 1.41 -9.81
N PHE A 105 -3.53 1.53 -9.62
CA PHE A 105 -4.28 2.77 -9.73
C PHE A 105 -4.96 3.07 -8.40
N ILE A 106 -4.82 4.28 -7.90
CA ILE A 106 -5.52 4.77 -6.70
C ILE A 106 -5.99 6.20 -6.94
N CYS A 107 -7.22 6.52 -6.54
CA CYS A 107 -7.66 7.92 -6.51
C CYS A 107 -8.47 8.29 -5.28
N GLU A 108 -8.54 9.59 -5.02
CA GLU A 108 -9.17 10.17 -3.83
C GLU A 108 -10.69 9.90 -3.73
N ASN A 109 -11.35 9.48 -4.83
CA ASN A 109 -12.74 9.03 -4.81
C ASN A 109 -12.91 7.61 -4.24
N THR A 110 -11.83 7.00 -3.71
CA THR A 110 -11.77 5.65 -3.14
C THR A 110 -11.77 4.50 -4.17
N GLN A 111 -11.59 4.76 -5.45
CA GLN A 111 -11.27 3.68 -6.40
C GLN A 111 -9.80 3.26 -6.23
N ALA A 112 -9.58 1.95 -6.19
CA ALA A 112 -8.24 1.40 -6.09
C ALA A 112 -8.20 0.01 -6.74
N THR A 113 -7.27 -0.17 -7.68
CA THR A 113 -7.13 -1.35 -8.52
C THR A 113 -5.67 -1.80 -8.53
N GLY A 114 -5.47 -3.11 -8.44
CA GLY A 114 -4.19 -3.81 -8.51
C GLY A 114 -4.46 -5.31 -8.53
N GLU A 115 -3.49 -6.10 -8.99
CA GLU A 115 -3.61 -7.55 -9.15
C GLU A 115 -3.77 -8.27 -7.81
N VAL A 116 -2.99 -7.83 -6.81
CA VAL A 116 -3.13 -8.26 -5.42
C VAL A 116 -3.87 -7.20 -4.64
N SER A 117 -4.78 -7.63 -3.78
CA SER A 117 -5.56 -6.77 -2.92
C SER A 117 -5.84 -7.45 -1.59
N VAL A 118 -5.32 -6.89 -0.50
CA VAL A 118 -5.53 -7.39 0.84
C VAL A 118 -6.08 -6.28 1.74
N THR A 119 -7.12 -6.58 2.51
CA THR A 119 -7.81 -5.61 3.37
C THR A 119 -7.70 -5.96 4.85
N LEU A 120 -7.74 -4.94 5.70
CA LEU A 120 -7.80 -5.03 7.15
C LEU A 120 -8.86 -4.08 7.72
N LYS A 121 -9.83 -4.60 8.46
CA LYS A 121 -10.82 -3.78 9.14
C LYS A 121 -10.23 -3.11 10.39
N HIS A 122 -10.61 -1.86 10.63
CA HIS A 122 -10.33 -1.06 11.83
C HIS A 122 -11.13 -1.52 13.05
N THR A 123 -10.90 -2.75 13.48
CA THR A 123 -11.49 -3.31 14.72
C THR A 123 -10.52 -3.15 15.90
N LYS A 124 -10.96 -3.49 17.10
CA LYS A 124 -10.13 -3.44 18.33
C LYS A 124 -8.76 -4.11 18.18
N ASN A 125 -8.66 -5.14 17.34
CA ASN A 125 -7.44 -5.93 17.16
C ASN A 125 -6.61 -5.47 15.96
N ILE A 126 -6.87 -4.28 15.40
CA ILE A 126 -6.21 -3.84 14.17
C ILE A 126 -4.68 -3.76 14.32
N VAL A 127 -4.17 -3.24 15.43
CA VAL A 127 -2.72 -3.10 15.68
C VAL A 127 -2.01 -4.45 15.63
N GLY A 128 -2.51 -5.46 16.36
CA GLY A 128 -1.94 -6.80 16.34
C GLY A 128 -2.12 -7.55 15.01
N ASN A 129 -3.09 -7.14 14.19
CA ASN A 129 -3.35 -7.74 12.89
C ASN A 129 -2.69 -6.99 11.72
N LEU A 130 -2.13 -5.80 11.94
CA LEU A 130 -1.55 -4.99 10.87
C LEU A 130 -0.35 -5.72 10.26
N LYS A 131 0.64 -6.04 11.10
CA LYS A 131 1.84 -6.77 10.71
C LYS A 131 1.55 -8.04 9.91
N PRO A 132 0.81 -9.05 10.43
CA PRO A 132 0.55 -10.28 9.69
C PRO A 132 -0.27 -10.05 8.41
N ARG A 133 -1.08 -8.98 8.35
CA ARG A 133 -1.86 -8.67 7.15
C ARG A 133 -1.00 -8.04 6.06
N VAL A 134 -0.05 -7.19 6.43
CA VAL A 134 0.97 -6.62 5.53
C VAL A 134 1.85 -7.74 4.98
N THR A 135 2.35 -8.64 5.83
CA THR A 135 3.17 -9.79 5.40
C THR A 135 2.44 -10.62 4.35
N LYS A 136 1.19 -10.99 4.64
CA LYS A 136 0.35 -11.73 3.70
C LYS A 136 0.16 -11.02 2.36
N ALA A 137 0.08 -9.69 2.36
CA ALA A 137 -0.05 -8.92 1.13
C ALA A 137 1.24 -8.97 0.31
N LEU A 138 2.40 -8.78 0.94
CA LEU A 138 3.71 -8.82 0.29
C LEU A 138 4.06 -10.22 -0.24
N GLU A 139 3.71 -11.29 0.49
CA GLU A 139 3.84 -12.67 0.02
C GLU A 139 2.99 -12.92 -1.23
N ALA A 140 1.74 -12.45 -1.22
CA ALA A 140 0.85 -12.57 -2.38
C ALA A 140 1.37 -11.79 -3.60
N ILE A 141 1.96 -10.60 -3.38
CA ILE A 141 2.62 -9.81 -4.42
C ILE A 141 3.82 -10.57 -4.99
N THR A 142 4.67 -11.13 -4.12
CA THR A 142 5.83 -11.94 -4.52
C THR A 142 5.41 -13.12 -5.39
N HIS A 143 4.37 -13.86 -4.98
CA HIS A 143 3.83 -14.96 -5.77
C HIS A 143 3.30 -14.49 -7.14
N GLN A 144 2.55 -13.38 -7.18
CA GLN A 144 2.09 -12.82 -8.45
C GLN A 144 3.24 -12.40 -9.35
N ASN A 145 4.33 -11.88 -8.79
CA ASN A 145 5.49 -11.47 -9.56
C ASN A 145 6.22 -12.65 -10.22
N LEU A 146 6.26 -13.81 -9.56
CA LEU A 146 6.77 -15.04 -10.18
C LEU A 146 5.94 -15.43 -11.41
N VAL A 147 4.60 -15.43 -11.27
CA VAL A 147 3.68 -15.71 -12.38
C VAL A 147 3.87 -14.70 -13.52
N GLN A 148 4.05 -13.41 -13.22
CA GLN A 148 4.31 -12.42 -14.27
C GLN A 148 5.66 -12.62 -14.96
N THR A 149 6.68 -13.06 -14.22
CA THR A 149 8.01 -13.35 -14.78
C THR A 149 7.91 -14.44 -15.85
N GLU A 150 7.24 -15.56 -15.54
CA GLU A 150 7.00 -16.64 -16.50
C GLU A 150 6.24 -16.16 -17.75
N ARG A 151 5.21 -15.30 -17.55
CA ARG A 151 4.44 -14.73 -18.66
C ARG A 151 5.29 -13.84 -19.55
N ILE A 152 6.12 -12.97 -18.97
CA ILE A 152 7.01 -12.08 -19.71
C ILE A 152 8.07 -12.87 -20.49
N GLU A 153 8.66 -13.90 -19.88
CA GLU A 153 9.61 -14.78 -20.54
C GLU A 153 8.98 -15.51 -21.73
N ALA A 154 7.76 -16.04 -21.56
CA ALA A 154 7.02 -16.66 -22.65
C ALA A 154 6.79 -15.70 -23.82
N TYR A 155 6.39 -14.45 -23.55
CA TYR A 155 6.20 -13.42 -24.58
C TYR A 155 7.50 -12.99 -25.26
N LYS A 156 8.66 -13.05 -24.59
CA LYS A 156 9.96 -12.76 -25.21
C LYS A 156 10.44 -13.87 -26.15
N SER A 157 9.99 -15.10 -25.91
CA SER A 157 10.37 -16.28 -26.69
C SER A 157 9.44 -16.59 -27.87
N ALA A 158 8.31 -15.87 -27.99
CA ALA A 158 7.31 -16.00 -29.05
C ALA A 158 7.61 -15.04 -30.21
#